data_AF-A0A1U7PVH7-F1
#
_entry.id   AF-A0A1U7PVH7-F1
#
_cell.length_a   1.000
_cell.length_b   1.000
_cell.length_c   1.000
_cell.angle_alpha   90.00
_cell.angle_beta   90.00
_cell.angle_gamma   90.00
#
_symmetry.space_group_name_H-M   'P 1'
#
loop_
_entity.id
_entity.type
_entity.pdbx_description
1 polymer ?
#
loop_
_entity_poly.entity_id
_entity_poly.type
_entity_poly.pdbx_seq_one_letter_code
_entity_poly.pdbx_strand_id
1 'polypeptide(L)'
;MKKKVLFLLLSLNFSLVFCQNWFLLTSSNDHKYYVKDLLPSSDDDKIWVKQVSNKVEYFPNEKVKKAIIERELVTWKINCSAKKLGLERVIIYDKKGNVLRDLKEDFVILEDVIPDSVGESLLNNLCQWTKNNIFRSKFIIYSNKGGVASFEEFNSVASTVSSEDLDELINSTQP
;
A
#
# COMPACT_ATOMS: atom_id res chain seq x y z
N MET A 1 -9.29 7.29 47.46
CA MET A 1 -8.20 7.03 46.49
C MET A 1 -8.57 6.12 45.32
N LYS A 2 -9.56 5.20 45.45
CA LYS A 2 -9.96 4.25 44.37
C LYS A 2 -10.57 4.90 43.10
N LYS A 3 -11.19 6.08 43.19
CA LYS A 3 -11.81 6.77 42.04
C LYS A 3 -10.81 7.44 41.07
N LYS A 4 -9.57 7.73 41.51
CA LYS A 4 -8.55 8.37 40.67
C LYS A 4 -7.83 7.38 39.74
N VAL A 5 -7.83 6.09 40.10
CA VAL A 5 -7.20 5.02 39.30
C VAL A 5 -8.04 4.67 38.06
N LEU A 6 -9.37 4.72 38.18
CA LEU A 6 -10.29 4.43 37.06
C LEU A 6 -10.16 5.45 35.93
N PHE A 7 -9.92 6.73 36.27
CA PHE A 7 -9.76 7.79 35.28
C PHE A 7 -8.45 7.66 34.48
N LEU A 8 -7.38 7.14 35.11
CA LEU A 8 -6.09 6.89 34.47
C LEU A 8 -6.13 5.68 33.50
N LEU A 9 -6.96 4.68 33.81
CA LEU A 9 -7.19 3.52 32.94
C LEU A 9 -8.07 3.87 31.72
N LEU A 10 -9.02 4.80 31.85
CA LEU A 10 -9.81 5.27 30.69
C LEU A 10 -8.99 6.14 29.72
N SER A 11 -7.99 6.88 30.20
CA SER A 11 -7.16 7.73 29.32
C SER A 11 -6.12 6.94 28.50
N LEU A 12 -5.76 5.71 28.90
CA LEU A 12 -4.79 4.91 28.16
C LEU A 12 -5.36 4.23 26.90
N ASN A 13 -6.69 4.13 26.78
CA ASN A 13 -7.33 3.41 25.68
C ASN A 13 -7.55 4.25 24.41
N PHE A 14 -7.25 5.56 24.43
CA PHE A 14 -7.45 6.45 23.28
C PHE A 14 -6.26 6.52 22.31
N SER A 15 -5.15 5.83 22.60
CA SER A 15 -3.94 5.87 21.74
C SER A 15 -3.91 4.78 20.67
N LEU A 16 -4.88 3.85 20.67
CA LEU A 16 -4.98 2.78 19.67
C LEU A 16 -5.88 3.17 18.49
N VAL A 17 -6.02 4.48 18.21
CA VAL A 17 -6.70 4.97 17.02
C VAL A 17 -5.88 4.54 15.80
N PHE A 18 -6.34 3.44 15.19
CA PHE A 18 -5.98 2.91 13.88
C PHE A 18 -5.18 3.88 13.00
N CYS A 19 -3.86 3.86 13.12
CA CYS A 19 -3.00 4.37 12.07
C CYS A 19 -3.10 3.35 10.93
N GLN A 20 -3.95 3.62 9.93
CA GLN A 20 -3.82 2.93 8.65
C GLN A 20 -2.43 3.30 8.12
N ASN A 21 -1.48 2.36 8.22
CA ASN A 21 -0.09 2.63 7.89
C ASN A 21 0.03 2.90 6.39
N TRP A 22 0.53 4.09 6.07
CA TRP A 22 0.89 4.49 4.71
C TRP A 22 2.41 4.55 4.64
N PHE A 23 3.02 3.80 3.73
CA PHE A 23 4.47 3.80 3.53
C PHE A 23 4.86 4.66 2.35
N LEU A 24 5.89 5.49 2.51
CA LEU A 24 6.44 6.27 1.40
C LEU A 24 7.04 5.31 0.37
N LEU A 25 6.52 5.33 -0.86
CA LEU A 25 7.09 4.60 -2.00
C LEU A 25 8.18 5.42 -2.68
N THR A 26 7.84 6.66 -3.04
CA THR A 26 8.73 7.56 -3.78
C THR A 26 8.29 9.01 -3.61
N SER A 27 9.20 9.94 -3.88
CA SER A 27 8.94 11.37 -3.84
C SER A 27 9.69 12.10 -4.94
N SER A 28 9.03 13.08 -5.55
CA SER A 28 9.61 14.11 -6.38
C SER A 28 9.52 15.47 -5.67
N ASN A 29 10.00 16.54 -6.31
CA ASN A 29 9.97 17.90 -5.75
C ASN A 29 8.55 18.36 -5.36
N ASP A 30 7.53 17.96 -6.11
CA ASP A 30 6.14 18.44 -5.93
C ASP A 30 5.14 17.34 -5.55
N HIS A 31 5.54 16.06 -5.57
CA HIS A 31 4.66 14.93 -5.31
C HIS A 31 5.30 13.90 -4.37
N LYS A 32 4.51 13.37 -3.44
CA LYS A 32 4.86 12.22 -2.60
C LYS A 32 3.86 11.10 -2.81
N TYR A 33 4.36 9.90 -3.00
CA TYR A 33 3.56 8.71 -3.25
C TYR A 33 3.68 7.77 -2.06
N TYR A 34 2.54 7.35 -1.53
CA TYR A 34 2.47 6.42 -0.42
C TYR A 34 1.63 5.21 -0.80
N VAL A 35 2.01 4.02 -0.34
CA VAL A 35 1.23 2.80 -0.47
C VAL A 35 0.53 2.47 0.84
N LYS A 36 -0.69 1.94 0.74
CA LYS A 36 -1.41 1.45 1.91
C LYS A 36 -0.89 0.07 2.31
N ASP A 37 -0.59 -0.11 3.58
CA ASP A 37 -0.27 -1.42 4.17
C ASP A 37 -1.49 -2.35 4.10
N LEU A 38 -1.58 -3.11 3.02
CA LEU A 38 -2.53 -4.20 2.85
C LEU A 38 -1.70 -5.44 2.56
N LEU A 39 -1.87 -6.48 3.38
CA LEU A 39 -1.32 -7.79 3.05
C LEU A 39 -1.83 -8.15 1.66
N PRO A 40 -0.97 -8.34 0.65
CA PRO A 40 -1.42 -8.74 -0.67
C PRO A 40 -2.16 -10.07 -0.51
N SER A 41 -3.45 -10.11 -0.84
CA SER A 41 -4.10 -11.38 -1.14
C SER A 41 -3.48 -11.88 -2.45
N SER A 42 -3.31 -13.19 -2.58
CA SER A 42 -2.74 -13.81 -3.78
C SER A 42 -3.49 -13.48 -5.07
N ASP A 43 -4.73 -12.98 -4.95
CA ASP A 43 -5.68 -12.87 -6.05
C ASP A 43 -6.03 -11.43 -6.43
N ASP A 44 -5.64 -10.42 -5.62
CA ASP A 44 -5.91 -9.02 -5.93
C ASP A 44 -4.63 -8.23 -6.19
N ASP A 45 -4.29 -8.09 -7.48
CA ASP A 45 -3.29 -7.17 -8.05
C ASP A 45 -3.56 -5.67 -7.76
N LYS A 46 -4.41 -5.36 -6.78
CA LYS A 46 -4.94 -4.03 -6.50
C LYS A 46 -4.17 -3.39 -5.36
N ILE A 47 -3.63 -2.21 -5.62
CA ILE A 47 -2.85 -1.46 -4.65
C ILE A 47 -3.37 -0.03 -4.55
N TRP A 48 -3.64 0.38 -3.32
CA TRP A 48 -3.97 1.76 -3.00
C TRP A 48 -2.70 2.59 -2.90
N VAL A 49 -2.61 3.61 -3.76
CA VAL A 49 -1.57 4.62 -3.75
C VAL A 49 -2.18 5.97 -3.41
N LYS A 50 -1.63 6.61 -2.39
CA LYS A 50 -1.95 8.00 -2.03
C LYS A 50 -0.89 8.90 -2.62
N GLN A 51 -1.30 9.79 -3.51
CA GLN A 51 -0.48 10.89 -4.00
C GLN A 51 -0.82 12.15 -3.18
N VAL A 52 0.20 12.76 -2.61
CA VAL A 52 0.10 14.07 -1.94
C VAL A 52 0.89 15.06 -2.76
N SER A 53 0.29 16.19 -3.08
CA SER A 53 0.96 17.26 -3.82
C SER A 53 0.75 18.61 -3.17
N ASN A 54 1.77 19.45 -3.26
CA ASN A 54 1.78 20.77 -2.63
C ASN A 54 1.20 21.86 -3.54
N LYS A 55 0.88 21.55 -4.82
CA LYS A 55 0.63 22.56 -5.87
C LYS A 55 -0.44 22.19 -6.91
N VAL A 56 -1.51 21.47 -6.55
CA VAL A 56 -2.52 21.12 -7.54
C VAL A 56 -3.77 22.00 -7.38
N GLU A 57 -4.11 22.70 -8.45
CA GLU A 57 -5.30 23.54 -8.55
C GLU A 57 -6.39 22.77 -9.29
N TYR A 58 -7.53 22.54 -8.64
CA TYR A 58 -8.70 21.95 -9.27
C TYR A 58 -9.64 23.03 -9.76
N PHE A 59 -9.95 22.97 -11.05
CA PHE A 59 -10.97 23.78 -11.69
C PHE A 59 -12.10 22.86 -12.17
N PRO A 60 -13.16 22.67 -11.37
CA PRO A 60 -14.27 21.80 -11.75
C PRO A 60 -15.01 22.31 -12.98
N ASN A 61 -14.96 23.62 -13.27
CA ASN A 61 -15.43 24.30 -14.48
C ASN A 61 -14.77 25.70 -14.55
N GLU A 62 -14.70 26.33 -15.73
CA GLU A 62 -14.10 27.68 -15.95
C GLU A 62 -14.70 28.79 -15.06
N LYS A 63 -15.89 28.59 -14.49
CA LYS A 63 -16.62 29.58 -13.68
C LYS A 63 -16.56 29.35 -12.17
N VAL A 64 -15.89 28.28 -11.68
CA VAL A 64 -15.90 27.90 -10.26
C VAL A 64 -14.57 28.24 -9.58
N LYS A 65 -14.65 28.68 -8.31
CA LYS A 65 -13.50 29.03 -7.47
C LYS A 65 -12.50 27.87 -7.38
N LYS A 66 -11.22 28.23 -7.51
CA LYS A 66 -10.02 27.40 -7.27
C LYS A 66 -10.17 26.58 -5.99
N ALA A 67 -10.18 25.26 -6.12
CA ALA A 67 -9.98 24.36 -5.00
C ALA A 67 -8.50 23.94 -4.98
N ILE A 68 -7.86 24.06 -3.81
CA ILE A 68 -6.49 23.57 -3.62
C ILE A 68 -6.61 22.08 -3.31
N ILE A 69 -6.15 21.23 -4.23
CA ILE A 69 -6.04 19.79 -4.01
C ILE A 69 -4.82 19.57 -3.11
N GLU A 70 -5.02 18.77 -2.07
CA GLU A 70 -3.93 18.35 -1.18
C GLU A 70 -3.58 16.88 -1.39
N ARG A 71 -4.58 16.06 -1.69
CA ARG A 71 -4.41 14.61 -1.81
C ARG A 71 -5.31 13.99 -2.87
N GLU A 72 -4.76 12.97 -3.48
CA GLU A 72 -5.40 12.08 -4.42
C GLU A 72 -5.16 10.64 -3.96
N LEU A 73 -6.20 9.83 -4.01
CA LEU A 73 -6.15 8.41 -3.69
C LEU A 73 -6.45 7.63 -4.96
N VAL A 74 -5.50 6.83 -5.40
CA VAL A 74 -5.57 6.07 -6.63
C VAL A 74 -5.51 4.60 -6.31
N THR A 75 -6.41 3.81 -6.89
CA THR A 75 -6.27 2.35 -6.92
C THR A 75 -5.68 1.94 -8.25
N TRP A 76 -4.54 1.28 -8.20
CA TRP A 76 -3.87 0.70 -9.35
C TRP A 76 -4.07 -0.81 -9.34
N LYS A 77 -4.40 -1.37 -10.50
CA LYS A 77 -4.15 -2.77 -10.80
C LYS A 77 -2.76 -2.89 -11.42
N ILE A 78 -1.95 -3.82 -10.95
CA ILE A 78 -0.56 -3.97 -11.42
C ILE A 78 -0.31 -5.36 -11.97
N ASN A 79 0.55 -5.48 -12.98
CA ASN A 79 1.13 -6.75 -13.37
C ASN A 79 2.63 -6.59 -13.50
N CYS A 80 3.35 -7.05 -12.48
CA CYS A 80 4.80 -6.88 -12.39
C CYS A 80 5.57 -7.68 -13.45
N SER A 81 5.10 -8.88 -13.79
CA SER A 81 5.74 -9.75 -14.78
C SER A 81 5.63 -9.18 -16.20
N ALA A 82 4.45 -8.65 -16.54
CA ALA A 82 4.19 -8.04 -17.85
C ALA A 82 4.51 -6.54 -17.92
N LYS A 83 4.96 -5.94 -16.81
CA LYS A 83 5.19 -4.50 -16.65
C LYS A 83 4.00 -3.61 -17.03
N LYS A 84 2.81 -3.96 -16.53
CA LYS A 84 1.56 -3.23 -16.83
C LYS A 84 0.95 -2.55 -15.62
N LEU A 85 0.31 -1.41 -15.85
CA LEU A 85 -0.50 -0.68 -14.88
C LEU A 85 -1.91 -0.45 -15.44
N GLY A 86 -2.91 -0.47 -14.57
CA GLY A 86 -4.28 -0.14 -14.91
C GLY A 86 -4.92 0.70 -13.82
N LEU A 87 -5.53 1.80 -14.22
CA LEU A 87 -6.23 2.70 -13.30
C LEU A 87 -7.61 2.12 -12.96
N GLU A 88 -7.90 1.90 -11.69
CA GLU A 88 -9.23 1.42 -11.27
C GLU A 88 -10.10 2.53 -10.70
N ARG A 89 -9.52 3.40 -9.86
CA ARG A 89 -10.28 4.46 -9.19
C ARG A 89 -9.38 5.63 -8.82
N VAL A 90 -9.91 6.84 -8.91
CA VAL A 90 -9.29 8.09 -8.47
C VAL A 90 -10.25 8.83 -7.57
N ILE A 91 -9.82 9.14 -6.34
CA ILE A 91 -10.57 9.94 -5.39
C ILE A 91 -9.75 11.18 -5.04
N ILE A 92 -10.29 12.36 -5.34
CA ILE A 92 -9.65 13.65 -5.10
C ILE A 92 -10.29 14.28 -3.87
N TYR A 93 -9.46 14.75 -2.95
CA TYR A 93 -9.92 15.43 -1.74
C TYR A 93 -9.42 16.87 -1.66
N ASP A 94 -10.22 17.73 -1.03
CA ASP A 94 -9.77 19.05 -0.58
C ASP A 94 -8.91 18.97 0.70
N LYS A 95 -8.38 20.12 1.13
CA LYS A 95 -7.60 20.27 2.37
C LYS A 95 -8.35 19.93 3.67
N LYS A 96 -9.67 19.85 3.63
CA LYS A 96 -10.50 19.49 4.78
C LYS A 96 -10.83 18.00 4.80
N GLY A 97 -10.41 17.25 3.77
CA GLY A 97 -10.71 15.84 3.59
C GLY A 97 -12.08 15.59 2.95
N ASN A 98 -12.74 16.60 2.38
CA ASN A 98 -13.97 16.39 1.62
C ASN A 98 -13.63 15.83 0.24
N VAL A 99 -14.44 14.88 -0.24
CA VAL A 99 -14.32 14.34 -1.60
C VAL A 99 -14.78 15.41 -2.59
N LEU A 100 -13.87 15.85 -3.47
CA LEU A 100 -14.15 16.75 -4.57
C LEU A 100 -14.58 15.99 -5.83
N ARG A 101 -14.01 14.80 -6.03
CA ARG A 101 -14.26 13.94 -7.19
C ARG A 101 -13.97 12.49 -6.84
N ASP A 102 -14.75 11.59 -7.41
CA ASP A 102 -14.59 10.14 -7.31
C ASP A 102 -14.86 9.55 -8.69
N LEU A 103 -13.80 9.13 -9.38
CA LEU A 103 -13.84 8.50 -10.69
C LEU A 103 -13.52 7.03 -10.50
N LYS A 104 -14.38 6.15 -10.99
CA LYS A 104 -14.16 4.71 -10.98
C LYS A 104 -14.32 4.20 -12.40
N GLU A 105 -13.37 3.40 -12.85
CA GLU A 105 -13.48 2.70 -14.12
C GLU A 105 -14.39 1.48 -13.95
N ASP A 106 -15.29 1.27 -14.92
CA ASP A 106 -16.16 0.09 -14.95
C ASP A 106 -15.35 -1.18 -15.28
N PHE A 107 -14.30 -1.03 -16.09
CA PHE A 107 -13.37 -2.09 -16.46
C PHE A 107 -11.94 -1.56 -16.42
N VAL A 108 -11.04 -2.30 -15.77
CA VAL A 108 -9.62 -1.90 -15.66
C VAL A 108 -8.82 -2.47 -16.82
N ILE A 109 -8.30 -1.58 -17.68
CA ILE A 109 -7.40 -1.94 -18.77
C ILE A 109 -5.97 -1.86 -18.25
N LEU A 110 -5.21 -2.95 -18.41
CA LEU A 110 -3.78 -2.98 -18.11
C LEU A 110 -2.99 -2.57 -19.34
N GLU A 111 -2.33 -1.42 -19.26
CA GLU A 111 -1.52 -0.85 -20.32
C GLU A 111 -0.03 -1.01 -20.04
N ASP A 112 0.76 -1.10 -21.11
CA ASP A 112 2.21 -1.12 -21.02
C ASP A 112 2.71 0.20 -20.45
N VAL A 113 3.60 0.12 -19.47
CA VAL A 113 4.18 1.32 -18.89
C VAL A 113 5.25 1.88 -19.81
N ILE A 114 5.17 3.18 -20.07
CA ILE A 114 6.14 3.90 -20.92
C ILE A 114 7.52 3.88 -20.22
N PRO A 115 8.60 3.43 -20.90
CA PRO A 115 9.96 3.48 -20.36
C PRO A 115 10.40 4.90 -19.96
N ASP A 116 11.27 5.00 -18.96
CA ASP A 116 11.83 6.25 -18.41
C ASP A 116 10.78 7.25 -17.90
N SER A 117 9.57 6.76 -17.58
CA SER A 117 8.46 7.58 -17.09
C SER A 117 8.30 7.51 -15.57
N VAL A 118 7.57 8.46 -15.00
CA VAL A 118 7.11 8.39 -13.60
C VAL A 118 6.28 7.12 -13.36
N GLY A 119 5.52 6.68 -14.36
CA GLY A 119 4.76 5.44 -14.31
C GLY A 119 5.65 4.21 -14.12
N GLU A 120 6.80 4.17 -14.81
CA GLU A 120 7.77 3.06 -14.67
C GLU A 120 8.38 3.05 -13.28
N SER A 121 8.81 4.22 -12.79
CA SER A 121 9.33 4.36 -11.42
C SER A 121 8.30 3.92 -10.38
N LEU A 122 7.04 4.32 -10.54
CA LEU A 122 5.95 3.94 -9.66
C LEU A 122 5.71 2.42 -9.68
N LEU A 123 5.59 1.83 -10.88
CA LEU A 123 5.40 0.39 -11.04
C LEU A 123 6.54 -0.40 -10.39
N ASN A 124 7.80 -0.02 -10.63
CA ASN A 124 8.96 -0.72 -10.07
C ASN A 124 8.94 -0.70 -8.53
N ASN A 125 8.62 0.46 -7.93
CA ASN A 125 8.50 0.58 -6.47
C ASN A 125 7.33 -0.23 -5.91
N LEU A 126 6.18 -0.23 -6.61
CA LEU A 126 5.02 -1.04 -6.24
C LEU A 126 5.34 -2.54 -6.30
N CYS A 127 5.98 -3.00 -7.36
CA CYS A 127 6.38 -4.40 -7.52
C CYS A 127 7.38 -4.84 -6.45
N GLN A 128 8.35 -3.99 -6.12
CA GLN A 128 9.29 -4.26 -5.03
C GLN A 128 8.57 -4.32 -3.68
N TRP A 129 7.66 -3.38 -3.42
CA TRP A 129 6.86 -3.36 -2.20
C TRP A 129 6.01 -4.62 -2.07
N THR A 130 5.30 -5.02 -3.14
CA THR A 130 4.48 -6.24 -3.15
C THR A 130 5.33 -7.48 -2.89
N LYS A 131 6.47 -7.63 -3.57
CA LYS A 131 7.39 -8.74 -3.35
C LYS A 131 7.86 -8.84 -1.89
N ASN A 132 8.26 -7.71 -1.30
CA ASN A 132 8.72 -7.65 0.09
C ASN A 132 7.60 -7.99 1.08
N ASN A 133 6.37 -7.56 0.82
CA ASN A 133 5.23 -7.84 1.69
C ASN A 133 4.75 -9.29 1.55
N ILE A 134 4.72 -9.87 0.34
CA ILE A 134 4.48 -11.31 0.16
C ILE A 134 5.53 -12.10 0.96
N PHE A 135 6.81 -11.72 0.84
CA PHE A 135 7.90 -12.39 1.53
C PHE A 135 7.77 -12.28 3.06
N ARG A 136 7.39 -11.12 3.58
CA ARG A 136 7.09 -10.92 5.01
C ARG A 136 5.88 -11.74 5.48
N SER A 137 4.83 -11.85 4.66
CA SER A 137 3.68 -12.71 4.94
C SER A 137 4.09 -14.17 5.05
N LYS A 138 4.92 -14.64 4.10
CA LYS A 138 5.48 -16.01 4.12
C LYS A 138 6.27 -16.27 5.40
N PHE A 139 7.11 -15.31 5.84
CA PHE A 139 7.80 -15.40 7.13
C PHE A 139 6.83 -15.56 8.31
N ILE A 140 5.81 -14.70 8.40
CA ILE A 140 4.85 -14.75 9.51
C ILE A 140 4.14 -16.11 9.57
N ILE A 141 3.71 -16.64 8.42
CA ILE A 141 3.07 -17.95 8.34
C ILE A 141 4.02 -19.06 8.78
N TYR A 142 5.25 -19.06 8.27
CA TYR A 142 6.26 -20.06 8.60
C TYR A 142 6.64 -20.05 10.09
N SER A 143 6.82 -18.85 10.65
CA SER A 143 7.13 -18.66 12.06
C SER A 143 5.97 -19.11 12.97
N ASN A 144 4.73 -18.79 12.61
CA ASN A 144 3.54 -19.23 13.35
C ASN A 144 3.34 -20.75 13.33
N LYS A 145 3.91 -21.45 12.33
CA LYS A 145 3.94 -22.91 12.24
C LYS A 145 5.16 -23.52 12.95
N GLY A 146 5.93 -22.75 13.72
CA GLY A 146 7.10 -23.28 14.43
C GLY A 146 8.36 -23.46 13.58
N GLY A 147 8.41 -22.90 12.37
CA GLY A 147 9.55 -23.02 11.46
C GLY A 147 10.82 -22.33 11.96
N VAL A 148 10.79 -21.00 12.10
CA VAL A 148 11.92 -20.17 12.58
C VAL A 148 11.42 -19.03 13.46
N ALA A 149 12.29 -18.54 14.35
CA ALA A 149 11.95 -17.52 15.34
C ALA A 149 12.26 -16.09 14.84
N SER A 150 13.15 -15.94 13.85
CA SER A 150 13.57 -14.63 13.35
C SER A 150 13.47 -14.50 11.82
N PHE A 151 13.37 -13.26 11.37
CA PHE A 151 13.35 -12.94 9.94
C PHE A 151 14.71 -13.22 9.27
N GLU A 152 15.81 -13.12 10.01
CA GLU A 152 17.16 -13.44 9.51
C GLU A 152 17.32 -14.94 9.22
N GLU A 153 16.83 -15.80 10.13
CA GLU A 153 16.77 -17.25 9.90
C GLU A 153 15.90 -17.58 8.69
N PHE A 154 14.72 -16.96 8.58
CA PHE A 154 13.85 -17.14 7.43
C PHE A 154 14.52 -16.74 6.11
N ASN A 155 15.23 -15.59 6.08
CA ASN A 155 15.98 -15.16 4.90
C ASN A 155 17.06 -16.18 4.52
N SER A 156 17.77 -16.72 5.51
CA SER A 156 18.78 -17.76 5.26
C SER A 156 18.16 -19.00 4.62
N VAL A 157 17.02 -19.48 5.14
CA VAL A 157 16.31 -20.65 4.59
C VAL A 157 15.74 -20.35 3.20
N ALA A 158 15.07 -19.22 3.03
CA ALA A 158 14.46 -18.84 1.76
C ALA A 158 15.50 -18.59 0.64
N SER A 159 16.74 -18.26 1.00
CA SER A 159 17.83 -18.06 0.03
C SER A 159 18.39 -19.36 -0.55
N THR A 160 18.11 -20.52 0.06
CA THR A 160 18.64 -21.82 -0.37
C THR A 160 17.65 -22.65 -1.16
N VAL A 161 16.41 -22.18 -1.33
CA VAL A 161 15.33 -22.92 -1.98
C VAL A 161 14.66 -22.07 -3.07
N SER A 162 14.02 -22.72 -4.07
CA SER A 162 13.22 -22.00 -5.05
C SER A 162 11.96 -21.38 -4.42
N SER A 163 11.26 -20.50 -5.12
CA SER A 163 10.01 -19.95 -4.57
C SER A 163 8.91 -21.01 -4.41
N GLU A 164 8.91 -22.01 -5.29
CA GLU A 164 7.96 -23.14 -5.26
C GLU A 164 8.28 -24.07 -4.09
N ASP A 165 9.55 -24.39 -3.90
CA ASP A 165 10.02 -25.20 -2.77
C ASP A 165 9.80 -24.47 -1.43
N LEU A 166 9.92 -23.14 -1.40
CA LEU A 166 9.62 -22.35 -0.20
C LEU A 166 8.14 -22.45 0.16
N ASP A 167 7.23 -22.44 -0.82
CA ASP A 167 5.80 -22.60 -0.57
C ASP A 167 5.47 -24.01 -0.09
N GLU A 168 6.11 -25.04 -0.65
CA GLU A 168 5.99 -26.42 -0.17
C GLU A 168 6.50 -26.57 1.27
N LEU A 169 7.66 -26.00 1.58
CA LEU A 169 8.25 -25.99 2.93
C LEU A 169 7.34 -25.33 3.97
N ILE A 170 6.78 -24.17 3.63
CA ILE A 170 5.84 -23.45 4.50
C ILE A 170 4.57 -24.27 4.72
N ASN A 171 4.10 -24.96 3.69
CA ASN A 171 2.90 -25.79 3.77
C ASN A 171 3.11 -27.09 4.55
N SER A 172 4.28 -27.72 4.43
CA SER A 172 4.64 -28.96 5.12
C SER A 172 4.96 -28.78 6.60
N THR A 173 5.24 -27.55 7.03
CA THR A 173 5.50 -27.24 8.44
C THR A 173 4.19 -27.32 9.24
N GLN A 174 4.14 -28.21 10.22
CA GLN A 174 3.01 -28.35 11.16
C GLN A 174 3.23 -27.48 12.41
N PRO A 175 2.16 -26.93 13.01
CA PRO A 175 2.24 -26.18 14.27
C PRO A 175 2.70 -27.05 15.45
#